data_AF-A0A5N5SSX5-F1
#
_entry.id   AF-A0A5N5SSX5-F1
#
_cell.length_a   1.000
_cell.length_b   1.000
_cell.length_c   1.000
_cell.angle_alpha   90.00
_cell.angle_beta   90.00
_cell.angle_gamma   90.00
#
_symmetry.space_group_name_H-M   'P 1'
#
loop_
_entity.id
_entity.type
_entity.pdbx_description
1 polymer ?
#
loop_
_entity_poly.entity_id
_entity_poly.type
_entity_poly.pdbx_seq_one_letter_code
_entity_poly.pdbx_strand_id
1 'polypeptide(L)'
;MTFEALEDTTNVTLHINDIVTKNETIKIVLNETSEVKIKSHQYDHERQFYIAQLEDSLKKDKIYTISMDFVGYLNTQLDGFYRSSYKDKNGQTKWLATTDFEATDARKAFPCMDEPALKANFTIEIGREENMTSLSNMPLKETVPMEGEPGWFWDKFEESVKMSTYLVAFTVSDFKYLESKDKTNYTFRVWTREEALSQAEYAIKIGPSASKFFEDFFMVPFPLPKQDMIAIPDFASGAMENWGLISYR
;
A
#
# COMPACT_ATOMS: atom_id res chain seq x y z
N MET A 1 13.04 -0.50 4.39
CA MET A 1 12.98 -1.90 3.95
C MET A 1 14.10 -2.68 4.60
N THR A 2 13.83 -3.88 5.12
CA THR A 2 14.83 -4.78 5.70
C THR A 2 15.04 -5.97 4.76
N PHE A 3 16.28 -6.35 4.49
CA PHE A 3 16.63 -7.43 3.54
C PHE A 3 17.89 -8.18 3.97
N GLU A 4 18.01 -9.43 3.53
CA GLU A 4 19.19 -10.27 3.74
C GLU A 4 20.07 -10.27 2.48
N ALA A 5 21.38 -10.08 2.65
CA ALA A 5 22.34 -10.27 1.56
C ALA A 5 22.64 -11.76 1.39
N LEU A 6 22.27 -12.34 0.24
CA LEU A 6 22.51 -13.77 -0.05
C LEU A 6 23.93 -14.06 -0.55
N GLU A 7 24.65 -13.02 -0.95
CA GLU A 7 26.03 -13.05 -1.38
C GLU A 7 26.73 -11.73 -1.01
N ASP A 8 28.06 -11.75 -1.00
CA ASP A 8 28.85 -10.53 -0.80
C ASP A 8 28.65 -9.60 -2.00
N THR A 9 28.16 -8.37 -1.77
CA THR A 9 27.87 -7.41 -2.85
C THR A 9 28.18 -5.98 -2.44
N THR A 10 28.60 -5.15 -3.39
CA THR A 10 28.74 -3.69 -3.23
C THR A 10 27.61 -2.93 -3.92
N ASN A 11 26.52 -3.62 -4.27
CA ASN A 11 25.42 -3.07 -5.04
C ASN A 11 24.08 -3.37 -4.36
N VAL A 12 23.26 -2.33 -4.20
CA VAL A 12 21.84 -2.47 -3.85
C VAL A 12 21.03 -1.82 -4.96
N THR A 13 20.16 -2.59 -5.58
CA THR A 13 19.27 -2.14 -6.65
C THR A 13 17.83 -2.31 -6.21
N LEU A 14 17.01 -1.27 -6.39
CA LEU A 14 15.58 -1.26 -6.12
C LEU A 14 14.83 -0.76 -7.36
N HIS A 15 13.60 -1.22 -7.56
CA HIS A 15 12.71 -0.64 -8.53
C HIS A 15 12.21 0.74 -8.06
N ILE A 16 12.22 1.70 -8.98
CA ILE A 16 11.74 3.05 -8.76
C ILE A 16 11.23 3.65 -10.08
N ASN A 17 10.06 4.29 -10.05
CA ASN A 17 9.57 5.05 -11.20
C ASN A 17 8.73 6.25 -10.70
N ASP A 18 8.68 7.35 -11.44
CA ASP A 18 7.81 8.51 -11.17
C ASP A 18 7.83 9.11 -9.74
N ILE A 19 8.88 8.81 -8.95
CA ILE A 19 9.11 9.39 -7.62
C ILE A 19 10.53 9.95 -7.52
N VAL A 20 10.69 10.98 -6.68
CA VAL A 20 11.95 11.71 -6.49
C VAL A 20 12.47 11.43 -5.09
N THR A 21 13.59 10.74 -5.00
CA THR A 21 14.30 10.42 -3.75
C THR A 21 15.16 11.59 -3.28
N LYS A 22 15.29 11.72 -1.96
CA LYS A 22 16.22 12.63 -1.30
C LYS A 22 17.49 11.88 -0.95
N ASN A 23 18.50 11.90 -1.84
CA ASN A 23 19.70 11.07 -1.72
C ASN A 23 20.39 11.14 -0.34
N GLU A 24 20.44 12.32 0.25
CA GLU A 24 21.04 12.58 1.57
C GLU A 24 20.35 11.86 2.74
N THR A 25 19.12 11.39 2.54
CA THR A 25 18.36 10.62 3.53
C THR A 25 18.56 9.12 3.38
N ILE A 26 19.16 8.68 2.26
CA ILE A 26 19.30 7.27 1.95
C ILE A 26 20.42 6.68 2.80
N LYS A 27 20.06 5.74 3.67
CA LYS A 27 20.99 5.07 4.58
C LYS A 27 20.81 3.57 4.50
N ILE A 28 21.91 2.84 4.56
CA ILE A 28 21.93 1.39 4.67
C ILE A 28 22.64 1.06 5.98
N VAL A 29 21.96 0.33 6.86
CA VAL A 29 22.49 -0.03 8.18
C VAL A 29 22.49 -1.53 8.38
N LEU A 30 23.60 -2.08 8.86
CA LEU A 30 23.70 -3.45 9.35
C LEU A 30 23.12 -3.52 10.76
N ASN A 31 22.11 -4.38 10.97
CA ASN A 31 21.46 -4.59 12.28
C ASN A 31 21.10 -3.29 13.02
N GLU A 32 20.67 -2.25 12.29
CA GLU A 32 20.27 -0.93 12.82
C GLU A 32 21.38 -0.11 13.50
N THR A 33 22.61 -0.61 13.60
CA THR A 33 23.68 0.03 14.38
C THR A 33 24.86 0.53 13.56
N SER A 34 25.16 -0.10 12.42
CA SER A 34 26.38 0.18 11.66
C SER A 34 26.07 0.59 10.23
N GLU A 35 26.30 1.86 9.92
CA GLU A 35 26.05 2.42 8.59
C GLU A 35 27.07 1.92 7.55
N VAL A 36 26.56 1.48 6.40
CA VAL A 36 27.34 1.14 5.21
C VAL A 36 27.39 2.37 4.32
N LYS A 37 28.60 2.82 3.97
CA LYS A 37 28.78 4.02 3.17
C LYS A 37 28.35 3.79 1.72
N ILE A 38 27.52 4.70 1.22
CA ILE A 38 27.12 4.74 -0.19
C ILE A 38 28.11 5.63 -0.94
N LYS A 39 28.80 5.04 -1.93
CA LYS A 39 29.76 5.73 -2.79
C LYS A 39 29.07 6.61 -3.84
N SER A 40 27.99 6.11 -4.43
CA SER A 40 27.24 6.86 -5.44
C SER A 40 25.81 6.35 -5.61
N HIS A 41 24.91 7.25 -6.00
CA HIS A 41 23.54 6.96 -6.39
C HIS A 41 23.42 7.04 -7.92
N GLN A 42 22.77 6.05 -8.54
CA GLN A 42 22.51 6.01 -9.97
C GLN A 42 21.04 5.70 -10.22
N TYR A 43 20.50 6.23 -11.33
CA TYR A 43 19.11 6.07 -11.74
C TYR A 43 19.09 5.57 -13.18
N ASP A 44 18.61 4.34 -13.38
CA ASP A 44 18.39 3.75 -14.70
C ASP A 44 16.90 3.90 -15.02
N HIS A 45 16.55 4.96 -15.74
CA HIS A 45 15.15 5.27 -16.07
C HIS A 45 14.54 4.27 -17.06
N GLU A 46 15.36 3.63 -17.91
CA GLU A 46 14.87 2.64 -18.88
C GLU A 46 14.46 1.36 -18.15
N ARG A 47 15.26 0.92 -17.18
CA ARG A 47 14.96 -0.26 -16.36
C ARG A 47 14.17 0.04 -15.10
N GLN A 48 13.89 1.32 -14.83
CA GLN A 48 13.20 1.80 -13.64
C GLN A 48 13.90 1.38 -12.34
N PHE A 49 15.21 1.64 -12.25
CA PHE A 49 16.02 1.28 -11.09
C PHE A 49 16.65 2.49 -10.40
N TYR A 50 16.65 2.41 -9.08
CA TYR A 50 17.61 3.08 -8.21
C TYR A 50 18.74 2.11 -7.89
N ILE A 51 19.99 2.57 -8.01
CA ILE A 51 21.18 1.76 -7.75
C ILE A 51 22.10 2.51 -6.78
N ALA A 52 22.30 1.96 -5.59
CA ALA A 52 23.32 2.38 -4.64
C ALA A 52 24.59 1.54 -4.83
N GLN A 53 25.67 2.20 -5.22
CA GLN A 53 27.01 1.60 -5.20
C GLN A 53 27.64 1.89 -3.84
N LEU A 54 28.14 0.87 -3.16
CA LEU A 54 28.66 0.97 -1.80
C LEU A 54 30.19 1.06 -1.79
N GLU A 55 30.76 1.68 -0.75
CA GLU A 55 32.22 1.64 -0.52
C GLU A 55 32.66 0.26 -0.01
N ASP A 56 31.90 -0.27 0.95
CA ASP A 56 32.13 -1.56 1.57
C ASP A 56 31.09 -2.59 1.11
N SER A 57 31.52 -3.85 1.00
CA SER A 57 30.65 -4.96 0.62
C SER A 57 29.69 -5.31 1.76
N LEU A 58 28.39 -5.37 1.44
CA LEU A 58 27.43 -6.14 2.21
C LEU A 58 27.92 -7.57 2.30
N LYS A 59 27.77 -8.20 3.46
CA LYS A 59 28.25 -9.54 3.75
C LYS A 59 27.12 -10.53 3.67
N LYS A 60 27.40 -11.67 3.05
CA LYS A 60 26.48 -12.80 2.96
C LYS A 60 25.92 -13.18 4.34
N ASP A 61 24.65 -13.57 4.35
CA ASP A 61 23.87 -14.03 5.52
C ASP A 61 23.74 -12.94 6.60
N LYS A 62 23.84 -11.65 6.20
CA LYS A 62 23.61 -10.49 7.08
C LYS A 62 22.37 -9.73 6.66
N ILE A 63 21.70 -9.16 7.65
CA ILE A 63 20.46 -8.41 7.50
C ILE A 63 20.77 -6.91 7.54
N TYR A 64 20.29 -6.20 6.53
CA TYR A 64 20.45 -4.77 6.37
C TYR A 64 19.09 -4.08 6.29
N THR A 65 19.04 -2.83 6.73
CA THR A 65 17.89 -1.96 6.56
C THR A 65 18.29 -0.79 5.67
N ILE A 66 17.54 -0.57 4.58
CA ILE A 66 17.60 0.65 3.78
C ILE A 66 16.43 1.57 4.14
N SER A 67 16.73 2.82 4.48
CA SER A 67 15.77 3.91 4.70
C SER A 67 15.93 4.96 3.61
N MET A 68 14.83 5.52 3.11
CA MET A 68 14.83 6.52 2.02
C MET A 68 13.63 7.45 2.20
N ASP A 69 13.86 8.76 2.13
CA ASP A 69 12.78 9.73 1.94
C ASP A 69 12.59 9.98 0.44
N PHE A 70 11.35 10.11 0.02
CA PHE A 70 10.99 10.38 -1.37
C PHE A 70 9.68 11.17 -1.47
N VAL A 71 9.45 11.77 -2.63
CA VAL A 71 8.24 12.49 -2.98
C VAL A 71 7.69 11.91 -4.28
N GLY A 72 6.43 11.49 -4.25
CA GLY A 72 5.66 11.14 -5.44
C GLY A 72 4.56 12.16 -5.70
N TYR A 73 4.12 12.26 -6.95
CA TYR A 73 2.97 13.09 -7.33
C TYR A 73 1.80 12.20 -7.72
N LEU A 74 0.62 12.46 -7.14
CA LEU A 74 -0.60 11.75 -7.50
C LEU A 74 -0.95 12.00 -8.97
N ASN A 75 -0.75 10.97 -9.79
CA ASN A 75 -0.99 11.01 -11.23
C ASN A 75 -2.50 10.82 -11.55
N THR A 76 -2.86 10.87 -12.84
CA THR A 76 -4.22 10.62 -13.33
C THR A 76 -4.27 9.47 -14.35
N GLN A 77 -3.29 8.57 -14.32
CA GLN A 77 -3.12 7.44 -15.24
C GLN A 77 -3.82 6.17 -14.76
N LEU A 78 -4.39 6.20 -13.54
CA LEU A 78 -5.07 5.07 -12.88
C LEU A 78 -4.12 3.91 -12.54
N ASP A 79 -2.84 4.22 -12.34
CA ASP A 79 -1.79 3.29 -11.93
C ASP A 79 -0.90 3.90 -10.84
N GLY A 80 -0.15 3.07 -10.13
CA GLY A 80 0.69 3.49 -9.01
C GLY A 80 -0.17 4.08 -7.89
N PHE A 81 0.29 5.18 -7.29
CA PHE A 81 -0.52 5.97 -6.36
C PHE A 81 -1.09 7.19 -7.09
N TYR A 82 -2.39 7.18 -7.34
CA TYR A 82 -3.05 8.14 -8.23
C TYR A 82 -4.24 8.82 -7.54
N ARG A 83 -4.71 9.92 -8.13
CA ARG A 83 -5.94 10.60 -7.68
C ARG A 83 -7.12 10.24 -8.57
N SER A 84 -8.27 10.00 -7.95
CA SER A 84 -9.57 9.91 -8.62
C SER A 84 -10.48 11.01 -8.08
N SER A 85 -11.61 11.25 -8.75
CA SER A 85 -12.58 12.23 -8.30
C SER A 85 -14.02 11.79 -8.56
N TYR A 86 -14.96 12.37 -7.83
CA TYR A 86 -16.38 12.22 -8.10
C TYR A 86 -17.13 13.52 -7.83
N LYS A 87 -18.39 13.56 -8.28
CA LYS A 87 -19.32 14.64 -7.97
C LYS A 87 -20.23 14.23 -6.82
N ASP A 88 -20.24 15.02 -5.76
CA ASP A 88 -21.20 14.86 -4.66
C ASP A 88 -22.61 15.28 -5.09
N LYS A 89 -23.59 15.10 -4.20
CA LYS A 89 -24.99 15.52 -4.42
C LYS A 89 -25.18 17.01 -4.77
N ASN A 90 -24.23 17.87 -4.41
CA ASN A 90 -24.26 19.30 -4.68
C ASN A 90 -23.50 19.68 -5.97
N GLY A 91 -22.93 18.71 -6.67
CA GLY A 91 -22.08 18.93 -7.85
C GLY A 91 -20.65 19.37 -7.53
N GLN A 92 -20.24 19.36 -6.26
CA GLN A 92 -18.87 19.65 -5.84
C GLN A 92 -17.96 18.47 -6.22
N THR A 93 -16.78 18.78 -6.77
CA THR A 93 -15.74 17.76 -6.98
C THR A 93 -15.15 17.35 -5.64
N LYS A 94 -15.22 16.06 -5.31
CA LYS A 94 -14.50 15.42 -4.21
C LYS A 94 -13.32 14.64 -4.78
N TRP A 95 -12.20 14.72 -4.09
CA TRP A 95 -10.97 14.04 -4.48
C TRP A 95 -10.68 12.88 -3.54
N LEU A 96 -10.11 11.83 -4.09
CA LEU A 96 -9.57 10.72 -3.33
C LEU A 96 -8.21 10.33 -3.91
N ALA A 97 -7.38 9.71 -3.09
CA ALA A 97 -6.15 9.06 -3.51
C ALA A 97 -6.32 7.54 -3.34
N THR A 98 -5.83 6.76 -4.30
CA THR A 98 -5.97 5.30 -4.30
C THR A 98 -4.82 4.67 -5.08
N THR A 99 -4.60 3.38 -4.86
CA THR A 99 -3.52 2.62 -5.48
C THR A 99 -4.05 1.59 -6.47
N ASP A 100 -3.33 1.40 -7.57
CA ASP A 100 -3.40 0.19 -8.41
C ASP A 100 -1.98 -0.18 -8.86
N PHE A 101 -1.48 -1.33 -8.40
CA PHE A 101 -0.06 -1.68 -8.54
C PHE A 101 0.20 -2.85 -9.49
N GLU A 102 -0.84 -3.58 -9.91
CA GLU A 102 -0.64 -4.67 -10.84
C GLU A 102 -0.34 -4.12 -12.25
N ALA A 103 0.72 -4.56 -12.94
CA ALA A 103 1.67 -5.61 -12.53
C ALA A 103 2.93 -5.09 -11.85
N THR A 104 3.36 -3.86 -12.15
CA THR A 104 4.71 -3.34 -11.82
C THR A 104 4.68 -1.88 -11.37
N ASP A 105 3.60 -1.43 -10.76
CA ASP A 105 3.40 -0.01 -10.45
C ASP A 105 3.52 0.32 -8.95
N ALA A 106 3.81 -0.67 -8.09
CA ALA A 106 4.19 -0.39 -6.69
C ALA A 106 5.43 0.51 -6.62
N ARG A 107 6.37 0.33 -7.56
CA ARG A 107 7.57 1.18 -7.73
C ARG A 107 7.27 2.65 -8.05
N LYS A 108 6.04 2.98 -8.47
CA LYS A 108 5.55 4.36 -8.65
C LYS A 108 5.05 5.01 -7.36
N ALA A 109 4.86 4.23 -6.30
CA ALA A 109 4.41 4.71 -5.01
C ALA A 109 5.53 4.71 -3.96
N PHE A 110 6.42 3.73 -3.99
CA PHE A 110 7.58 3.64 -3.09
C PHE A 110 8.72 2.80 -3.69
N PRO A 111 10.00 3.10 -3.39
CA PRO A 111 11.12 2.26 -3.84
C PRO A 111 11.02 0.85 -3.26
N CYS A 112 11.03 -0.18 -4.10
CA CYS A 112 10.89 -1.56 -3.65
C CYS A 112 11.50 -2.61 -4.58
N MET A 113 11.61 -3.85 -4.10
CA MET A 113 11.95 -5.00 -4.95
C MET A 113 10.67 -5.51 -5.62
N ASP A 114 10.20 -4.76 -6.62
CA ASP A 114 8.89 -4.93 -7.24
C ASP A 114 8.78 -6.13 -8.21
N GLU A 115 8.96 -7.32 -7.66
CA GLU A 115 8.78 -8.61 -8.32
C GLU A 115 7.94 -9.54 -7.42
N PRO A 116 6.98 -10.31 -7.97
CA PRO A 116 5.99 -11.03 -7.17
C PRO A 116 6.59 -12.13 -6.29
N ALA A 117 7.76 -12.69 -6.65
CA ALA A 117 8.45 -13.69 -5.85
C ALA A 117 9.09 -13.12 -4.57
N LEU A 118 9.42 -11.83 -4.57
CA LEU A 118 10.13 -11.14 -3.49
C LEU A 118 9.16 -10.64 -2.42
N LYS A 119 8.43 -11.58 -1.82
CA LYS A 119 7.40 -11.27 -0.81
C LYS A 119 8.02 -10.74 0.49
N ALA A 120 7.34 -9.78 1.11
CA ALA A 120 7.71 -9.19 2.39
C ALA A 120 6.48 -8.91 3.26
N ASN A 121 6.71 -8.58 4.52
CA ASN A 121 5.71 -7.98 5.41
C ASN A 121 5.72 -6.46 5.21
N PHE A 122 4.55 -5.82 5.30
CA PHE A 122 4.39 -4.38 5.12
C PHE A 122 3.71 -3.78 6.33
N THR A 123 4.33 -2.74 6.89
CA THR A 123 3.74 -1.87 7.91
C THR A 123 3.53 -0.50 7.27
N ILE A 124 2.29 -0.05 7.24
CA ILE A 124 1.88 1.14 6.48
C ILE A 124 1.39 2.20 7.47
N GLU A 125 1.86 3.43 7.26
CA GLU A 125 1.40 4.62 7.97
C GLU A 125 0.96 5.67 6.95
N ILE A 126 -0.20 6.29 7.17
CA ILE A 126 -0.79 7.24 6.23
C ILE A 126 -1.12 8.54 6.95
N GLY A 127 -0.56 9.63 6.45
CA GLY A 127 -0.90 10.99 6.88
C GLY A 127 -2.15 11.46 6.16
N ARG A 128 -3.15 11.94 6.89
CA ARG A 128 -4.40 12.46 6.32
C ARG A 128 -5.00 13.59 7.15
N GLU A 129 -5.85 14.38 6.51
CA GLU A 129 -6.69 15.38 7.18
C GLU A 129 -7.80 14.73 8.02
N GLU A 130 -8.26 15.44 9.05
CA GLU A 130 -9.29 15.00 10.01
C GLU A 130 -10.59 14.53 9.36
N ASN A 131 -11.00 15.15 8.25
CA ASN A 131 -12.24 14.87 7.53
C ASN A 131 -12.13 13.71 6.53
N MET A 132 -10.94 13.14 6.37
CA MET A 132 -10.67 11.99 5.49
C MET A 132 -10.53 10.71 6.31
N THR A 133 -10.76 9.57 5.67
CA THR A 133 -10.47 8.23 6.20
C THR A 133 -9.39 7.59 5.35
N SER A 134 -8.45 6.89 5.99
CA SER A 134 -7.48 6.07 5.27
C SER A 134 -7.81 4.59 5.43
N LEU A 135 -7.59 3.82 4.38
CA LEU A 135 -7.69 2.36 4.37
C LEU A 135 -6.38 1.78 3.85
N SER A 136 -6.04 0.57 4.30
CA SER A 136 -4.96 -0.24 3.75
C SER A 136 -5.29 -1.72 3.84
N ASN A 137 -4.36 -2.62 3.51
CA ASN A 137 -4.56 -4.07 3.53
C ASN A 137 -5.01 -4.60 4.90
N MET A 138 -4.43 -4.07 5.97
CA MET A 138 -4.61 -4.54 7.34
C MET A 138 -5.55 -3.61 8.15
N PRO A 139 -6.02 -4.01 9.34
CA PRO A 139 -6.79 -3.13 10.22
C PRO A 139 -6.00 -1.91 10.68
N LEU A 140 -6.72 -0.82 10.93
CA LEU A 140 -6.20 0.35 11.61
C LEU A 140 -5.86 -0.01 13.07
N LYS A 141 -4.60 0.17 13.46
CA LYS A 141 -4.09 -0.10 14.80
C LYS A 141 -4.22 1.13 15.70
N GLU A 142 -3.77 2.29 15.22
CA GLU A 142 -3.83 3.54 15.97
C GLU A 142 -3.92 4.76 15.05
N THR A 143 -4.57 5.82 15.55
CA THR A 143 -4.56 7.15 14.93
C THR A 143 -3.95 8.13 15.92
N VAL A 144 -2.93 8.87 15.52
CA VAL A 144 -2.24 9.86 16.37
C VAL A 144 -2.15 11.22 15.68
N PRO A 145 -2.28 12.35 16.40
CA PRO A 145 -2.07 13.68 15.81
C PRO A 145 -0.66 13.83 15.22
N MET A 146 -0.54 14.51 14.09
CA MET A 146 0.76 14.82 13.49
C MET A 146 1.37 16.05 14.18
N GLU A 147 2.56 15.90 14.76
CA GLU A 147 3.23 16.99 15.47
C GLU A 147 3.56 18.14 14.51
N GLY A 148 3.17 19.36 14.88
CA GLY A 148 3.41 20.56 14.08
C GLY A 148 2.39 20.83 12.97
N GLU A 149 1.44 19.92 12.71
CA GLU A 149 0.46 20.02 11.62
C GLU A 149 -0.99 19.91 12.14
N PRO A 150 -1.60 21.01 12.64
CA PRO A 150 -2.96 21.00 13.15
C PRO A 150 -3.99 20.51 12.12
N GLY A 151 -4.85 19.57 12.52
CA GLY A 151 -5.87 18.97 11.65
C GLY A 151 -5.37 17.76 10.84
N TRP A 152 -4.10 17.38 10.98
CA TRP A 152 -3.52 16.18 10.36
C TRP A 152 -3.26 15.08 11.38
N PHE A 153 -3.44 13.84 10.92
CA PHE A 153 -3.29 12.63 11.72
C PHE A 153 -2.51 11.56 10.96
N TRP A 154 -1.72 10.79 11.70
CA TRP A 154 -1.12 9.55 11.26
C TRP A 154 -2.04 8.38 11.61
N ASP A 155 -2.51 7.66 10.61
CA ASP A 155 -3.12 6.35 10.76
C ASP A 155 -2.05 5.27 10.58
N LYS A 156 -1.91 4.39 11.56
CA LYS A 156 -0.98 3.27 11.50
C LYS A 156 -1.74 1.96 11.42
N PHE A 157 -1.39 1.15 10.43
CA PHE A 157 -2.03 -0.14 10.19
C PHE A 157 -1.22 -1.27 10.83
N GLU A 158 -1.88 -2.39 11.13
CA GLU A 158 -1.18 -3.60 11.55
C GLU A 158 -0.24 -4.11 10.46
N GLU A 159 0.81 -4.84 10.85
CA GLU A 159 1.75 -5.45 9.90
C GLU A 159 1.04 -6.51 9.05
N SER A 160 1.25 -6.48 7.74
CA SER A 160 0.69 -7.47 6.83
C SER A 160 1.29 -8.86 7.02
N VAL A 161 0.57 -9.88 6.56
CA VAL A 161 1.18 -11.17 6.23
C VAL A 161 2.21 -11.00 5.10
N LYS A 162 3.07 -12.00 4.91
CA LYS A 162 4.06 -12.01 3.83
C LYS A 162 3.35 -12.04 2.45
N MET A 163 3.43 -10.94 1.70
CA MET A 163 2.75 -10.76 0.43
C MET A 163 3.64 -10.08 -0.62
N SER A 164 3.18 -10.08 -1.87
CA SER A 164 3.89 -9.43 -3.00
C SER A 164 3.58 -7.93 -3.05
N THR A 165 4.50 -7.13 -3.60
CA THR A 165 4.38 -5.66 -3.70
C THR A 165 3.11 -5.21 -4.44
N TYR A 166 2.74 -5.91 -5.52
CA TYR A 166 1.56 -5.58 -6.32
C TYR A 166 0.22 -5.68 -5.55
N LEU A 167 0.19 -6.37 -4.42
CA LEU A 167 -0.99 -6.50 -3.56
C LEU A 167 -1.06 -5.43 -2.45
N VAL A 168 -0.01 -4.63 -2.27
CA VAL A 168 -0.07 -3.49 -1.35
C VAL A 168 -1.16 -2.55 -1.84
N ALA A 169 -2.01 -2.08 -0.93
CA ALA A 169 -3.04 -1.10 -1.23
C ALA A 169 -3.22 -0.11 -0.11
N PHE A 170 -3.54 1.12 -0.51
CA PHE A 170 -4.03 2.13 0.39
C PHE A 170 -4.85 3.19 -0.32
N THR A 171 -5.82 3.74 0.40
CA THR A 171 -6.71 4.79 -0.11
C THR A 171 -6.93 5.86 0.93
N VAL A 172 -7.07 7.12 0.51
CA VAL A 172 -7.49 8.25 1.35
C VAL A 172 -8.70 8.90 0.70
N SER A 173 -9.86 8.87 1.36
CA SER A 173 -11.13 9.37 0.83
C SER A 173 -12.09 9.79 1.94
N ASP A 174 -13.21 10.41 1.58
CA ASP A 174 -14.32 10.74 2.48
C ASP A 174 -15.43 9.67 2.47
N PHE A 175 -15.13 8.47 1.96
CA PHE A 175 -16.11 7.39 1.77
C PHE A 175 -16.73 6.92 3.09
N LYS A 176 -17.93 6.35 2.96
CA LYS A 176 -18.68 5.69 4.04
C LYS A 176 -18.71 4.19 3.77
N TYR A 177 -19.10 3.42 4.78
CA TYR A 177 -19.18 1.97 4.65
C TYR A 177 -20.43 1.38 5.26
N LEU A 178 -20.82 0.23 4.72
CA LEU A 178 -21.66 -0.75 5.41
C LEU A 178 -20.76 -1.85 5.95
N GLU A 179 -21.08 -2.35 7.14
CA GLU A 179 -20.41 -3.51 7.75
C GLU A 179 -21.39 -4.67 7.82
N SER A 180 -20.93 -5.89 7.49
CA SER A 180 -21.77 -7.07 7.52
C SER A 180 -22.12 -7.44 8.96
N LYS A 181 -23.35 -7.93 9.15
CA LYS A 181 -23.82 -8.46 10.44
C LYS A 181 -23.60 -9.97 10.56
N ASP A 182 -23.08 -10.60 9.51
CA ASP A 182 -22.81 -12.03 9.51
C ASP A 182 -21.68 -12.35 10.49
N LYS A 183 -21.85 -13.42 11.26
CA LYS A 183 -20.83 -13.89 12.19
C LYS A 183 -19.76 -14.66 11.42
N THR A 184 -18.76 -13.95 10.92
CA THR A 184 -17.54 -14.55 10.37
C THR A 184 -16.36 -14.34 11.33
N ASN A 185 -15.22 -14.96 11.05
CA ASN A 185 -14.01 -14.79 11.87
C ASN A 185 -13.27 -13.47 11.61
N TYR A 186 -13.76 -12.66 10.67
CA TYR A 186 -13.15 -11.41 10.25
C TYR A 186 -14.23 -10.34 10.02
N THR A 187 -13.83 -9.08 9.96
CA THR A 187 -14.76 -7.99 9.66
C THR A 187 -14.92 -7.85 8.15
N PHE A 188 -16.14 -7.71 7.64
CA PHE A 188 -16.39 -7.49 6.21
C PHE A 188 -17.11 -6.17 5.99
N ARG A 189 -16.54 -5.28 5.17
CA ARG A 189 -17.11 -3.96 4.87
C ARG A 189 -17.11 -3.67 3.38
N VAL A 190 -18.08 -2.86 2.96
CA VAL A 190 -18.14 -2.31 1.61
C VAL A 190 -18.14 -0.79 1.71
N TRP A 191 -17.13 -0.17 1.12
CA TRP A 191 -16.84 1.26 1.14
C TRP A 191 -17.27 1.91 -0.18
N THR A 192 -18.02 3.00 -0.10
CA THR A 192 -18.48 3.76 -1.26
C THR A 192 -18.55 5.24 -0.91
N ARG A 193 -18.68 6.09 -1.93
CA ARG A 193 -19.20 7.44 -1.73
C ARG A 193 -20.56 7.40 -1.01
N GLU A 194 -20.86 8.42 -0.22
CA GLU A 194 -22.05 8.46 0.64
C GLU A 194 -23.35 8.27 -0.16
N GLU A 195 -23.45 8.85 -1.35
CA GLU A 195 -24.65 8.76 -2.19
C GLU A 195 -24.89 7.36 -2.79
N ALA A 196 -23.87 6.51 -2.81
CA ALA A 196 -23.95 5.14 -3.31
C ALA A 196 -24.06 4.10 -2.18
N LEU A 197 -24.12 4.52 -0.91
CA LEU A 197 -24.05 3.61 0.23
C LEU A 197 -25.19 2.56 0.22
N SER A 198 -26.39 2.94 -0.22
CA SER A 198 -27.51 2.00 -0.37
C SER A 198 -27.28 0.94 -1.45
N GLN A 199 -26.40 1.19 -2.42
CA GLN A 199 -26.07 0.23 -3.48
C GLN A 199 -25.11 -0.87 -2.98
N ALA A 200 -24.44 -0.65 -1.83
CA ALA A 200 -23.56 -1.63 -1.21
C ALA A 200 -24.31 -2.79 -0.52
N GLU A 201 -25.64 -2.70 -0.36
CA GLU A 201 -26.46 -3.70 0.34
C GLU A 201 -26.38 -5.11 -0.28
N TYR A 202 -26.25 -5.19 -1.61
CA TYR A 202 -26.10 -6.49 -2.26
C TYR A 202 -24.73 -7.09 -1.97
N ALA A 203 -23.66 -6.30 -2.11
CA ALA A 203 -22.30 -6.73 -1.87
C ALA A 203 -22.07 -7.16 -0.41
N ILE A 204 -22.63 -6.41 0.56
CA ILE A 204 -22.49 -6.73 1.98
C ILE A 204 -23.21 -8.03 2.37
N LYS A 205 -24.29 -8.37 1.66
CA LYS A 205 -25.07 -9.61 1.88
C LYS A 205 -24.41 -10.83 1.25
N ILE A 206 -23.85 -10.69 0.05
CA ILE A 206 -23.33 -11.83 -0.71
C ILE A 206 -21.84 -12.08 -0.42
N GLY A 207 -21.06 -11.03 -0.19
CA GLY A 207 -19.61 -11.11 0.00
C GLY A 207 -19.18 -12.11 1.07
N PRO A 208 -19.66 -12.02 2.33
CA PRO A 208 -19.31 -12.96 3.37
C PRO A 208 -19.70 -14.41 3.04
N SER A 209 -20.86 -14.61 2.39
CA SER A 209 -21.31 -15.94 1.97
C SER A 209 -20.43 -16.52 0.87
N ALA A 210 -19.97 -15.70 -0.09
CA ALA A 210 -19.05 -16.13 -1.14
C ALA A 210 -17.66 -16.47 -0.58
N SER A 211 -17.13 -15.65 0.33
CA SER A 211 -15.89 -15.96 1.05
C SER A 211 -16.01 -17.26 1.83
N LYS A 212 -17.12 -17.46 2.57
CA LYS A 212 -17.37 -18.69 3.33
C LYS A 212 -17.38 -19.93 2.44
N PHE A 213 -18.00 -19.84 1.26
CA PHE A 213 -17.97 -20.92 0.27
C PHE A 213 -16.53 -21.29 -0.13
N PHE A 214 -15.66 -20.31 -0.38
CA PHE A 214 -14.26 -20.57 -0.73
C PHE A 214 -13.44 -21.11 0.44
N GLU A 215 -13.69 -20.64 1.67
CA GLU A 215 -13.07 -21.22 2.87
C GLU A 215 -13.39 -22.71 3.00
N ASP A 216 -14.66 -23.08 2.80
CA ASP A 216 -15.10 -24.47 2.86
C ASP A 216 -14.56 -25.30 1.69
N PHE A 217 -14.61 -24.75 0.48
CA PHE A 217 -14.17 -25.43 -0.74
C PHE A 217 -12.66 -25.71 -0.72
N PHE A 218 -11.84 -24.72 -0.35
CA PHE A 218 -10.39 -24.88 -0.27
C PHE A 218 -9.93 -25.52 1.04
N MET A 219 -10.83 -25.65 2.03
CA MET A 219 -10.51 -26.09 3.40
C MET A 219 -9.41 -25.24 4.05
N VAL A 220 -9.38 -23.95 3.72
CA VAL A 220 -8.41 -22.97 4.22
C VAL A 220 -9.17 -21.73 4.66
N PRO A 221 -9.08 -21.31 5.93
CA PRO A 221 -9.77 -20.12 6.40
C PRO A 221 -9.17 -18.85 5.76
N PHE A 222 -9.99 -17.79 5.67
CA PHE A 222 -9.51 -16.49 5.25
C PHE A 222 -8.46 -15.98 6.26
N PRO A 223 -7.27 -15.59 5.81
CA PRO A 223 -6.13 -15.42 6.72
C PRO A 223 -6.03 -14.04 7.37
N LEU A 224 -6.85 -13.07 6.96
CA LEU A 224 -6.80 -11.70 7.47
C LEU A 224 -7.95 -11.41 8.45
N PRO A 225 -7.75 -10.51 9.42
CA PRO A 225 -8.78 -10.11 10.39
C PRO A 225 -9.91 -9.26 9.78
N LYS A 226 -9.74 -8.77 8.55
CA LYS A 226 -10.77 -8.01 7.82
C LYS A 226 -10.66 -8.16 6.31
N GLN A 227 -11.78 -7.91 5.63
CA GLN A 227 -11.89 -7.75 4.20
C GLN A 227 -12.72 -6.51 3.90
N ASP A 228 -12.09 -5.50 3.31
CA ASP A 228 -12.77 -4.32 2.77
C ASP A 228 -12.94 -4.50 1.26
N MET A 229 -14.08 -4.08 0.73
CA MET A 229 -14.29 -3.87 -0.71
C MET A 229 -14.58 -2.40 -0.94
N ILE A 230 -13.94 -1.75 -1.89
CA ILE A 230 -14.11 -0.31 -2.14
C ILE A 230 -14.49 -0.04 -3.60
N ALA A 231 -15.58 0.73 -3.80
CA ALA A 231 -16.03 1.15 -5.12
C ALA A 231 -15.40 2.49 -5.52
N ILE A 232 -14.39 2.45 -6.39
CA ILE A 232 -13.60 3.59 -6.87
C ILE A 232 -14.20 4.12 -8.20
N PRO A 233 -14.56 5.41 -8.29
CA PRO A 233 -15.19 6.00 -9.49
C PRO A 233 -14.39 5.83 -10.78
N ASP A 234 -13.07 6.07 -10.72
CA ASP A 234 -12.15 5.90 -11.84
C ASP A 234 -11.23 4.70 -11.55
N PHE A 235 -11.58 3.55 -12.10
CA PHE A 235 -10.82 2.30 -11.94
C PHE A 235 -10.64 1.57 -13.27
N ALA A 236 -9.39 1.32 -13.66
CA ALA A 236 -9.04 0.79 -14.98
C ALA A 236 -9.39 -0.69 -15.14
N SER A 237 -9.05 -1.50 -14.13
CA SER A 237 -9.02 -2.98 -14.21
C SER A 237 -10.36 -3.66 -13.89
N GLY A 238 -11.43 -2.89 -13.67
CA GLY A 238 -12.75 -3.40 -13.27
C GLY A 238 -12.81 -3.84 -11.80
N ALA A 239 -11.87 -4.68 -11.36
CA ALA A 239 -11.58 -4.98 -9.96
C ALA A 239 -10.11 -5.37 -9.78
N MET A 240 -9.56 -5.23 -8.57
CA MET A 240 -8.21 -5.68 -8.21
C MET A 240 -8.19 -6.30 -6.80
N GLU A 241 -7.57 -7.48 -6.66
CA GLU A 241 -7.66 -8.33 -5.48
C GLU A 241 -6.69 -7.98 -4.33
N ASN A 242 -6.36 -6.70 -4.14
CA ASN A 242 -5.41 -6.30 -3.11
C ASN A 242 -5.83 -6.88 -1.74
N TRP A 243 -4.90 -7.55 -1.07
CA TRP A 243 -5.25 -8.47 0.01
C TRP A 243 -5.86 -7.71 1.19
N GLY A 244 -7.13 -7.99 1.50
CA GLY A 244 -7.87 -7.29 2.56
C GLY A 244 -8.47 -5.94 2.17
N LEU A 245 -8.22 -5.41 0.96
CA LEU A 245 -8.80 -4.17 0.44
C LEU A 245 -9.02 -4.27 -1.08
N ILE A 246 -10.07 -4.98 -1.50
CA ILE A 246 -10.34 -5.22 -2.93
C ILE A 246 -10.99 -3.96 -3.53
N SER A 247 -10.45 -3.44 -4.63
CA SER A 247 -11.02 -2.30 -5.35
C SER A 247 -11.92 -2.73 -6.51
N TYR A 248 -12.93 -1.92 -6.80
CA TYR A 248 -13.94 -2.15 -7.85
C TYR A 248 -14.27 -0.85 -8.56
N ARG A 249 -14.73 -0.94 -9.81
CA ARG A 249 -15.36 0.16 -10.55
C ARG A 249 -16.84 0.35 -10.18
#